data_AF-A0A1M6YT59-F1
#
_entry.id   AF-A0A1M6YT59-F1
#
_cell.length_a   1.000
_cell.length_b   1.000
_cell.length_c   1.000
_cell.angle_alpha   90.00
_cell.angle_beta   90.00
_cell.angle_gamma   90.00
#
_symmetry.space_group_name_H-M   'P 1'
#
loop_
_entity.id
_entity.type
_entity.pdbx_description
1 polymer ?
#
loop_
_entity_poly.entity_id
_entity_poly.type
_entity_poly.pdbx_seq_one_letter_code
_entity_poly.pdbx_strand_id
1 'polypeptide(L)'
;MRGLGLGLIVAWLSAGQAIGAESAADAIEAFGLVGVWSIDCSKAPIATCDPKSGCGARTTYEMPPSRVPMIKNVVGTLIPGVGKSFETIIETATRIADDKLRITSVQVGVPGEVIKLAWFRQPGERWETVFVKAGSKYRVYSAQSEDGRKISARDGFMYAPPPDTKYDAIPTNWVRMEKETPLFERCPN
;
A
#
# COMPACT_ATOMS: atom_id res chain seq x y z
N MET A 1 -16.31 -31.15 -66.76
CA MET A 1 -16.91 -31.30 -65.42
C MET A 1 -16.11 -30.46 -64.44
N ARG A 2 -16.82 -29.67 -63.61
CA ARG A 2 -16.57 -29.27 -62.20
C ARG A 2 -15.11 -29.33 -61.70
N GLY A 3 -14.56 -28.31 -61.04
CA GLY A 3 -15.15 -27.11 -60.46
C GLY A 3 -14.09 -26.23 -59.78
N LEU A 4 -14.45 -24.96 -59.59
CA LEU A 4 -13.74 -23.94 -58.82
C LEU A 4 -13.58 -24.35 -57.36
N GLY A 5 -12.42 -24.09 -56.78
CA GLY A 5 -12.17 -24.09 -55.34
C GLY A 5 -11.46 -22.81 -54.91
N LEU A 6 -12.21 -21.71 -54.81
CA LEU A 6 -11.77 -20.50 -54.09
C LEU A 6 -11.84 -20.81 -52.58
N GLY A 7 -10.70 -21.02 -51.95
CA GLY A 7 -10.57 -21.04 -50.49
C GLY A 7 -10.31 -19.64 -49.96
N LEU A 8 -11.32 -19.04 -49.34
CA LEU A 8 -11.28 -17.72 -48.71
C LEU A 8 -10.39 -17.76 -47.45
N ILE A 9 -9.26 -17.06 -47.44
CA ILE A 9 -8.45 -16.85 -46.24
C ILE A 9 -9.09 -15.72 -45.44
N VAL A 10 -9.90 -16.05 -44.44
CA VAL A 10 -10.42 -15.09 -43.46
C VAL A 10 -9.32 -14.81 -42.45
N ALA A 11 -8.55 -13.74 -42.68
CA ALA A 11 -7.64 -13.19 -41.68
C ALA A 11 -8.47 -12.58 -40.56
N TRP A 12 -8.60 -13.30 -39.44
CA TRP A 12 -9.05 -12.75 -38.17
C TRP A 12 -8.00 -11.74 -37.70
N LEU A 13 -8.19 -10.48 -38.08
CA LEU A 13 -7.59 -9.33 -37.45
C LEU A 13 -8.14 -9.27 -36.02
N SER A 14 -7.44 -9.92 -35.10
CA SER A 14 -7.56 -9.68 -33.68
C SER A 14 -7.24 -8.21 -33.45
N ALA A 15 -8.29 -7.38 -33.42
CA ALA A 15 -8.28 -6.07 -32.83
C ALA A 15 -8.00 -6.27 -31.33
N GLY A 16 -6.74 -6.54 -30.99
CA GLY A 16 -6.24 -6.34 -29.65
C GLY A 16 -6.41 -4.87 -29.38
N GLN A 17 -7.48 -4.53 -28.66
CA GLN A 17 -7.59 -3.22 -28.04
C GLN A 17 -6.27 -3.02 -27.33
N ALA A 18 -5.51 -2.01 -27.74
CA ALA A 18 -4.48 -1.44 -26.90
C ALA A 18 -5.23 -0.97 -25.66
N ILE A 19 -5.36 -1.85 -24.66
CA ILE A 19 -5.76 -1.47 -23.32
C ILE A 19 -4.65 -0.49 -22.92
N GLY A 20 -4.96 0.80 -23.04
CA GLY A 20 -4.05 1.85 -22.59
C GLY A 20 -3.63 1.46 -21.20
N ALA A 21 -2.32 1.31 -21.00
CA ALA A 21 -1.78 0.95 -19.70
C ALA A 21 -2.36 1.94 -18.69
N GLU A 22 -3.22 1.45 -17.81
CA GLU A 22 -3.88 2.27 -16.82
C GLU A 22 -2.81 3.01 -16.00
N SER A 23 -2.96 4.32 -15.82
CA SER A 23 -2.02 5.05 -14.99
C SER A 23 -2.17 4.64 -13.52
N ALA A 24 -1.12 4.80 -12.73
CA ALA A 24 -1.22 4.51 -11.30
C ALA A 24 -2.33 5.35 -10.62
N ALA A 25 -2.53 6.59 -11.07
CA ALA A 25 -3.58 7.47 -10.57
C ALA A 25 -4.98 6.90 -10.86
N ASP A 26 -5.24 6.47 -12.10
CA ASP A 26 -6.52 5.89 -12.51
C ASP A 26 -6.85 4.62 -11.72
N ALA A 27 -5.85 3.74 -11.53
CA ALA A 27 -6.02 2.51 -10.76
C ALA A 27 -6.40 2.79 -9.30
N ILE A 28 -5.76 3.78 -8.67
CA ILE A 28 -6.01 4.19 -7.28
C ILE A 28 -7.37 4.88 -7.15
N GLU A 29 -7.73 5.75 -8.08
CA GLU A 29 -9.00 6.46 -8.11
C GLU A 29 -10.17 5.49 -8.28
N ALA A 30 -10.10 4.60 -9.26
CA ALA A 30 -11.13 3.57 -9.48
C ALA A 30 -11.21 2.55 -8.33
N PHE A 31 -10.10 2.29 -7.63
CA PHE A 31 -10.15 1.54 -6.37
C PHE A 31 -10.84 2.32 -5.26
N GLY A 32 -10.95 3.65 -5.36
CA GLY A 32 -11.61 4.51 -4.38
C GLY A 32 -10.72 4.86 -3.20
N LEU A 33 -9.39 4.79 -3.35
CA LEU A 33 -8.43 5.01 -2.25
C LEU A 33 -8.13 6.50 -2.00
N VAL A 34 -8.48 7.39 -2.93
CA VAL A 34 -8.17 8.83 -2.83
C VAL A 34 -8.85 9.46 -1.61
N GLY A 35 -8.08 10.18 -0.80
CA GLY A 35 -8.55 10.85 0.42
C GLY A 35 -7.82 10.40 1.69
N VAL A 36 -8.37 10.77 2.84
CA VAL A 36 -7.80 10.52 4.17
C VAL A 36 -8.42 9.27 4.79
N TRP A 37 -7.58 8.41 5.37
CA TRP A 37 -7.98 7.14 5.95
C TRP A 37 -7.35 6.93 7.33
N SER A 38 -8.07 6.21 8.19
CA SER A 38 -7.57 5.80 9.51
C SER A 38 -8.23 4.52 10.00
N ILE A 39 -7.61 3.89 10.99
CA ILE A 39 -8.22 2.81 11.77
C ILE A 39 -9.31 3.38 12.71
N ASP A 40 -9.17 4.66 13.09
CA ASP A 40 -10.09 5.35 13.99
C ASP A 40 -10.13 6.85 13.65
N CYS A 41 -11.16 7.28 12.91
CA CYS A 41 -11.30 8.67 12.51
C CYS A 41 -11.67 9.63 13.66
N SER A 42 -12.00 9.12 14.86
CA SER A 42 -12.28 9.96 16.02
C SER A 42 -11.01 10.42 16.75
N LYS A 43 -9.88 9.71 16.59
CA LYS A 43 -8.60 10.07 17.21
C LYS A 43 -7.88 11.15 16.42
N ALA A 44 -7.30 12.13 17.12
CA ALA A 44 -6.46 13.13 16.47
C ALA A 44 -5.20 12.49 15.85
N PRO A 45 -4.71 12.96 14.68
CA PRO A 45 -3.56 12.38 13.97
C PRO A 45 -2.29 12.23 14.83
N ILE A 46 -2.08 13.22 15.71
CA ILE A 46 -0.92 13.34 16.60
C ILE A 46 -1.23 12.93 18.04
N ALA A 47 -2.38 12.28 18.28
CA ALA A 47 -2.68 11.73 19.59
C ALA A 47 -1.61 10.70 19.99
N THR A 48 -1.21 10.73 21.26
CA THR A 48 -0.21 9.84 21.82
C THR A 48 -0.54 8.38 21.51
N CYS A 49 0.44 7.62 21.05
CA CYS A 49 0.29 6.19 20.86
C CYS A 49 0.07 5.50 22.20
N ASP A 50 -1.07 4.83 22.32
CA ASP A 50 -1.36 3.95 23.45
C ASP A 50 -1.12 2.48 23.03
N PRO A 51 -0.38 1.68 23.82
CA PRO A 51 -0.09 0.29 23.47
C PRO A 51 -1.34 -0.59 23.27
N LYS A 52 -2.46 -0.26 23.90
CA LYS A 52 -3.70 -1.06 23.84
C LYS A 52 -4.60 -0.63 22.69
N SER A 53 -4.66 0.66 22.40
CA SER A 53 -5.62 1.29 21.49
C SER A 53 -4.98 1.88 20.23
N GLY A 54 -3.65 1.80 20.10
CA GLY A 54 -2.89 2.25 18.94
C GLY A 54 -2.67 3.77 18.89
N CYS A 55 -2.09 4.22 17.78
CA CYS A 55 -1.85 5.63 17.48
C CYS A 55 -3.02 6.21 16.67
N GLY A 56 -3.26 7.52 16.75
CA GLY A 56 -4.27 8.22 15.94
C GLY A 56 -3.94 8.35 14.44
N ALA A 57 -3.13 7.47 13.87
CA ALA A 57 -2.52 7.60 12.55
C ALA A 57 -3.50 7.98 11.42
N ARG A 58 -3.04 8.82 10.49
CA ARG A 58 -3.72 9.15 9.23
C ARG A 58 -2.87 8.78 8.03
N THR A 59 -3.51 8.21 7.02
CA THR A 59 -2.93 7.93 5.72
C THR A 59 -3.74 8.66 4.67
N THR A 60 -3.12 9.58 3.95
CA THR A 60 -3.73 10.35 2.87
C THR A 60 -3.15 9.91 1.53
N TYR A 61 -4.01 9.52 0.60
CA TYR A 61 -3.63 9.22 -0.78
C TYR A 61 -3.99 10.42 -1.66
N GLU A 62 -2.97 11.03 -2.28
CA GLU A 62 -3.10 12.24 -3.09
C GLU A 62 -2.76 11.96 -4.55
N MET A 63 -3.67 12.31 -5.47
CA MET A 63 -3.49 12.20 -6.93
C MET A 63 -3.34 13.61 -7.54
N PRO A 64 -2.18 14.27 -7.37
CA PRO A 64 -1.94 15.59 -7.94
C PRO A 64 -1.99 15.54 -9.49
N PRO A 65 -2.69 16.46 -10.17
CA PRO A 65 -2.88 16.41 -11.63
C PRO A 65 -1.60 16.39 -12.48
N SER A 66 -0.48 16.87 -11.93
CA SER A 66 0.80 17.02 -12.64
C SER A 66 1.97 16.36 -11.91
N ARG A 67 1.72 15.55 -10.87
CA ARG A 67 2.78 14.83 -10.16
C ARG A 67 2.41 13.36 -10.00
N VAL A 68 3.41 12.57 -9.61
CA VAL A 68 3.22 11.17 -9.26
C VAL A 68 2.25 11.04 -8.08
N PRO A 69 1.39 10.00 -8.06
CA PRO A 69 0.61 9.62 -6.90
C PRO A 69 1.46 9.48 -5.62
N MET A 70 0.94 9.99 -4.49
CA MET A 70 1.67 9.98 -3.22
C MET A 70 0.81 9.49 -2.06
N ILE A 71 1.48 8.92 -1.06
CA ILE A 71 0.92 8.61 0.25
C ILE A 71 1.60 9.52 1.27
N LYS A 72 0.81 10.26 2.03
CA LYS A 72 1.25 11.00 3.20
C LYS A 72 0.74 10.31 4.45
N ASN A 73 1.62 9.94 5.36
CA ASN A 73 1.24 9.39 6.65
C ASN A 73 1.58 10.40 7.75
N VAL A 74 0.66 10.57 8.70
CA VAL A 74 0.91 11.27 9.96
C VAL A 74 0.62 10.28 11.08
N VAL A 75 1.60 10.02 11.93
CA VAL A 75 1.48 9.06 13.04
C VAL A 75 1.90 9.76 14.32
N GLY A 76 1.06 9.75 15.35
CA GLY A 76 1.44 10.17 16.68
C GLY A 76 2.66 9.40 17.20
N THR A 77 3.36 9.95 18.19
CA THR A 77 4.47 9.27 18.84
C THR A 77 4.09 8.91 20.28
N LEU A 78 5.04 8.33 21.03
CA LEU A 78 4.89 8.15 22.47
C LEU A 78 4.97 9.49 23.24
N ILE A 79 5.40 10.58 22.59
CA ILE A 79 5.46 11.92 23.17
C ILE A 79 4.17 12.67 22.81
N PRO A 80 3.40 13.15 23.81
CA PRO A 80 2.17 13.91 23.55
C PRO A 80 2.40 15.13 22.66
N GLY A 81 1.54 15.32 21.67
CA GLY A 81 1.59 16.45 20.73
C GLY A 81 2.67 16.35 19.66
N VAL A 82 3.51 15.30 19.68
CA VAL A 82 4.55 15.07 18.67
C VAL A 82 4.08 14.00 17.70
N GLY A 83 3.96 14.38 16.42
CA GLY A 83 3.68 13.48 15.31
C GLY A 83 4.89 13.31 14.40
N LYS A 84 4.93 12.19 13.67
CA LYS A 84 5.87 11.94 12.58
C LYS A 84 5.12 11.90 11.27
N SER A 85 5.69 12.58 10.28
CA SER A 85 5.16 12.60 8.92
C SER A 85 6.07 11.79 8.01
N PHE A 86 5.46 10.96 7.16
CA PHE A 86 6.16 10.13 6.18
C PHE A 86 5.56 10.40 4.82
N GLU A 87 6.42 10.60 3.83
CA GLU A 87 6.02 10.70 2.44
C GLU A 87 6.48 9.48 1.68
N THR A 88 5.60 8.96 0.83
CA THR A 88 5.84 7.79 0.00
C THR A 88 5.33 8.08 -1.40
N ILE A 89 6.19 7.90 -2.40
CA ILE A 89 5.82 7.98 -3.81
C ILE A 89 5.27 6.61 -4.22
N ILE A 90 4.15 6.59 -4.93
CA ILE A 90 3.65 5.38 -5.57
C ILE A 90 4.21 5.36 -6.99
N GLU A 91 5.08 4.39 -7.28
CA GLU A 91 5.68 4.22 -8.60
C GLU A 91 4.69 3.54 -9.56
N THR A 92 3.96 2.53 -9.07
CA THR A 92 2.95 1.81 -9.86
C THR A 92 1.75 1.43 -9.01
N ALA A 93 0.58 1.30 -9.65
CA ALA A 93 -0.60 0.72 -9.06
C ALA A 93 -1.31 -0.15 -10.11
N THR A 94 -1.80 -1.31 -9.69
CA THR A 94 -2.43 -2.28 -10.58
C THR A 94 -3.59 -2.95 -9.87
N ARG A 95 -4.78 -2.87 -10.46
CA ARG A 95 -5.90 -3.70 -10.00
C ARG A 95 -5.62 -5.14 -10.36
N ILE A 96 -5.55 -6.01 -9.35
CA ILE A 96 -5.32 -7.45 -9.54
C ILE A 96 -6.63 -8.26 -9.41
N ALA A 97 -7.66 -7.64 -8.84
CA ALA A 97 -9.06 -8.08 -8.83
C ALA A 97 -9.95 -6.85 -8.56
N ASP A 98 -11.27 -7.00 -8.69
CA ASP A 98 -12.24 -5.90 -8.45
C ASP A 98 -12.12 -5.30 -7.03
N ASP A 99 -11.77 -6.14 -6.07
CA ASP A 99 -11.60 -5.81 -4.66
C ASP A 99 -10.13 -5.68 -4.25
N LYS A 100 -9.15 -5.84 -5.15
CA LYS A 100 -7.72 -5.82 -4.81
C LYS A 100 -6.88 -4.87 -5.68
N LEU A 101 -6.08 -4.06 -5.01
CA LEU A 101 -5.11 -3.16 -5.62
C LEU A 101 -3.71 -3.49 -5.11
N ARG A 102 -2.78 -3.73 -6.03
CA ARG A 102 -1.35 -3.79 -5.71
C ARG A 102 -0.72 -2.44 -6.02
N ILE A 103 0.09 -1.93 -5.09
CA ILE A 103 0.94 -0.76 -5.30
C ILE A 103 2.41 -1.12 -5.09
N THR A 104 3.29 -0.55 -5.92
CA THR A 104 4.73 -0.47 -5.62
C THR A 104 5.05 0.96 -5.25
N SER A 105 5.76 1.16 -4.16
CA SER A 105 6.01 2.49 -3.62
C SER A 105 7.40 2.64 -3.02
N VAL A 106 7.90 3.87 -2.93
CA VAL A 106 9.19 4.23 -2.33
C VAL A 106 8.98 5.28 -1.24
N GLN A 107 9.48 5.03 -0.04
CA GLN A 107 9.46 6.05 1.02
C GLN A 107 10.54 7.09 0.73
N VAL A 108 10.18 8.37 0.66
CA VAL A 108 11.13 9.45 0.30
C VAL A 108 12.00 9.84 1.50
N GLY A 109 11.41 9.89 2.69
CA GLY A 109 12.13 10.27 3.91
C GLY A 109 11.21 10.55 5.10
N VAL A 110 11.81 10.75 6.26
CA VAL A 110 11.18 11.33 7.46
C VAL A 110 11.95 12.59 7.77
N PRO A 111 11.35 13.79 7.75
CA PRO A 111 12.05 15.00 8.12
C PRO A 111 12.64 14.87 9.54
N GLY A 112 13.96 15.00 9.65
CA GLY A 112 14.67 15.09 10.94
C GLY A 112 14.95 13.79 11.69
N GLU A 113 14.57 12.62 11.19
CA GLU A 113 14.79 11.35 11.92
C GLU A 113 15.11 10.13 11.05
N VAL A 114 15.97 9.26 11.59
CA VAL A 114 16.23 7.91 11.04
C VAL A 114 15.45 6.90 11.88
N ILE A 115 14.55 6.13 11.27
CA ILE A 115 13.95 4.97 11.95
C ILE A 115 15.07 3.97 12.21
N LYS A 116 15.45 3.80 13.47
CA LYS A 116 16.57 2.91 13.85
C LYS A 116 16.26 1.42 13.71
N LEU A 117 14.99 1.05 13.56
CA LEU A 117 14.56 -0.33 13.40
C LEU A 117 14.86 -0.78 11.95
N ALA A 118 15.90 -1.59 11.76
CA ALA A 118 16.33 -2.07 10.45
C ALA A 118 15.23 -2.85 9.72
N TRP A 119 14.31 -3.48 10.44
CA TRP A 119 13.17 -4.21 9.88
C TRP A 119 11.94 -3.35 9.58
N PHE A 120 11.95 -2.06 9.91
CA PHE A 120 10.97 -1.10 9.40
C PHE A 120 11.35 -0.65 7.99
N ARG A 121 10.35 -0.10 7.28
CA ARG A 121 10.58 0.58 6.01
C ARG A 121 11.54 1.75 6.20
N GLN A 122 12.58 1.78 5.37
CA GLN A 122 13.58 2.85 5.33
C GLN A 122 13.40 3.73 4.09
N PRO A 123 13.87 4.99 4.13
CA PRO A 123 13.92 5.84 2.95
C PRO A 123 14.67 5.17 1.79
N GLY A 124 14.14 5.31 0.57
CA GLY A 124 14.67 4.70 -0.64
C GLY A 124 14.26 3.24 -0.87
N GLU A 125 13.64 2.58 0.11
CA GLU A 125 13.21 1.19 -0.06
C GLU A 125 11.91 1.09 -0.85
N ARG A 126 11.94 0.24 -1.89
CA ARG A 126 10.75 -0.21 -2.62
C ARG A 126 9.98 -1.24 -1.82
N TRP A 127 8.68 -1.03 -1.76
CA TRP A 127 7.72 -1.91 -1.09
C TRP A 127 6.56 -2.21 -2.02
N GLU A 128 6.20 -3.49 -2.07
CA GLU A 128 4.96 -3.97 -2.67
C GLU A 128 3.90 -4.10 -1.58
N THR A 129 2.75 -3.46 -1.78
CA THR A 129 1.61 -3.53 -0.87
C THR A 129 0.36 -3.92 -1.66
N VAL A 130 -0.36 -4.93 -1.19
CA VAL A 130 -1.68 -5.30 -1.71
C VAL A 130 -2.74 -4.86 -0.72
N PHE A 131 -3.68 -4.05 -1.19
CA PHE A 131 -4.90 -3.70 -0.47
C PHE A 131 -6.06 -4.58 -0.91
N VAL A 132 -6.98 -4.84 0.01
CA VAL A 132 -8.26 -5.49 -0.27
C VAL A 132 -9.42 -4.65 0.29
N LYS A 133 -10.49 -4.48 -0.49
CA LYS A 133 -11.72 -3.83 -0.06
C LYS A 133 -12.50 -4.72 0.89
N ALA A 134 -13.14 -4.09 1.87
CA ALA A 134 -14.08 -4.72 2.78
C ALA A 134 -15.24 -3.75 3.00
N GLY A 135 -16.21 -3.79 2.07
CA GLY A 135 -17.28 -2.79 1.98
C GLY A 135 -16.71 -1.41 1.63
N SER A 136 -17.02 -0.40 2.45
CA SER A 136 -16.48 0.97 2.31
C SER A 136 -15.11 1.17 2.94
N LYS A 137 -14.55 0.12 3.56
CA LYS A 137 -13.23 0.11 4.19
C LYS A 137 -12.23 -0.63 3.31
N TYR A 138 -10.94 -0.49 3.62
CA TYR A 138 -9.91 -1.37 3.08
C TYR A 138 -9.03 -1.93 4.19
N ARG A 139 -8.27 -2.98 3.91
CA ARG A 139 -7.15 -3.43 4.74
C ARG A 139 -5.94 -3.74 3.88
N VAL A 140 -4.78 -3.82 4.51
CA VAL A 140 -3.55 -4.31 3.89
C VAL A 140 -3.58 -5.84 3.90
N TYR A 141 -3.66 -6.49 2.74
CA TYR A 141 -3.60 -7.94 2.61
C TYR A 141 -2.16 -8.45 2.68
N SER A 142 -1.24 -7.81 1.96
CA SER A 142 0.20 -8.08 2.04
C SER A 142 0.99 -6.79 1.95
N ALA A 143 2.16 -6.74 2.58
CA ALA A 143 3.10 -5.66 2.45
C ALA A 143 4.51 -6.14 2.79
N GLN A 144 5.41 -6.01 1.83
CA GLN A 144 6.80 -6.44 1.97
C GLN A 144 7.76 -5.58 1.13
N SER A 145 9.04 -5.56 1.50
CA SER A 145 10.08 -4.99 0.65
C SER A 145 10.19 -5.74 -0.67
N GLU A 146 10.69 -5.08 -1.71
CA GLU A 146 10.88 -5.68 -3.04
C GLU A 146 11.77 -6.94 -3.01
N ASP A 147 12.77 -6.96 -2.13
CA ASP A 147 13.63 -8.13 -1.90
C ASP A 147 13.02 -9.21 -0.99
N GLY A 148 11.80 -8.98 -0.47
CA GLY A 148 11.07 -9.88 0.43
C GLY A 148 11.68 -10.03 1.83
N ARG A 149 12.78 -9.34 2.16
CA ARG A 149 13.48 -9.47 3.43
C ARG A 149 12.73 -8.82 4.60
N LYS A 150 11.89 -7.84 4.31
CA LYS A 150 11.04 -7.16 5.30
C LYS A 150 9.58 -7.41 5.02
N ILE A 151 8.83 -7.78 6.05
CA ILE A 151 7.41 -8.14 5.93
C ILE A 151 6.64 -7.40 7.02
N SER A 152 5.67 -6.58 6.65
CA SER A 152 4.75 -5.98 7.63
C SER A 152 3.41 -6.72 7.67
N ALA A 153 2.97 -7.28 6.53
CA ALA A 153 1.75 -8.06 6.46
C ALA A 153 1.83 -9.17 5.41
N ARG A 154 1.12 -10.28 5.67
CA ARG A 154 0.91 -11.37 4.72
C ARG A 154 -0.40 -12.08 5.05
N ASP A 155 -1.19 -12.39 4.02
CA ASP A 155 -2.49 -13.03 4.10
C ASP A 155 -3.49 -12.33 5.05
N GLY A 156 -3.41 -11.00 5.14
CA GLY A 156 -4.25 -10.18 6.01
C GLY A 156 -3.84 -10.19 7.48
N PHE A 157 -2.70 -10.78 7.84
CA PHE A 157 -2.15 -10.78 9.21
C PHE A 157 -0.90 -9.93 9.30
N MET A 158 -0.69 -9.31 10.47
CA MET A 158 0.54 -8.58 10.75
C MET A 158 1.69 -9.54 11.04
N TYR A 159 2.90 -9.15 10.64
CA TYR A 159 4.13 -9.90 10.93
C TYR A 159 5.10 -9.01 11.71
N ALA A 160 5.82 -9.63 12.63
CA ALA A 160 6.80 -8.97 13.48
C ALA A 160 8.13 -9.75 13.46
N PRO A 161 9.26 -9.09 13.75
CA PRO A 161 10.49 -9.80 14.04
C PRO A 161 10.33 -10.68 15.30
N PRO A 162 11.12 -11.75 15.45
CA PRO A 162 11.25 -12.49 16.70
C PRO A 162 11.60 -11.56 17.87
N PRO A 163 11.14 -11.85 19.11
CA PRO A 163 11.31 -10.97 20.28
C PRO A 163 12.74 -10.53 20.60
N ASP A 164 13.74 -11.32 20.19
CA ASP A 164 15.17 -11.13 20.44
C ASP A 164 15.92 -10.44 19.28
N THR A 165 15.20 -9.99 18.25
CA THR A 165 15.82 -9.32 17.09
C THR A 165 16.41 -7.97 17.49
N LYS A 166 17.72 -7.80 17.27
CA LYS A 166 18.46 -6.55 17.53
C LYS A 166 18.05 -5.46 16.58
N TYR A 167 17.86 -4.23 17.08
CA TYR A 167 17.36 -3.07 16.33
C TYR A 167 18.01 -2.81 14.96
N ASP A 168 19.29 -3.10 14.81
CA ASP A 168 20.10 -2.89 13.60
C ASP A 168 20.17 -4.12 12.68
N ALA A 169 19.52 -5.23 13.03
CA ALA A 169 19.52 -6.47 12.27
C ALA A 169 18.20 -6.68 11.51
N ILE A 170 18.30 -7.13 10.25
CA ILE A 170 17.14 -7.61 9.50
C ILE A 170 16.89 -9.07 9.92
N PRO A 171 15.69 -9.43 10.44
CA PRO A 171 15.39 -10.78 10.86
C PRO A 171 15.39 -11.74 9.67
N THR A 172 15.85 -12.97 9.88
CA THR A 172 15.80 -14.04 8.88
C THR A 172 14.48 -14.80 8.88
N ASN A 173 13.74 -14.74 9.99
CA ASN A 173 12.42 -15.34 10.15
C ASN A 173 11.43 -14.28 10.63
N TRP A 174 10.17 -14.39 10.20
CA TRP A 174 9.11 -13.46 10.57
C TRP A 174 7.99 -14.21 11.28
N VAL A 175 7.51 -13.64 12.38
CA VAL A 175 6.47 -14.25 13.23
C VAL A 175 5.14 -13.63 12.85
N ARG A 176 4.20 -14.48 12.41
CA ARG A 176 2.80 -14.08 12.22
C ARG A 176 2.20 -13.74 13.58
N MET A 177 1.60 -12.57 13.68
CA MET A 177 0.82 -12.17 14.85
C MET A 177 -0.59 -12.73 14.77
N GLU A 178 -1.25 -12.95 15.92
CA GLU A 178 -2.66 -13.36 15.97
C GLU A 178 -3.61 -12.27 15.45
N LYS A 179 -3.13 -11.02 15.39
CA LYS A 179 -3.90 -9.86 14.98
C LYS A 179 -3.89 -9.67 13.46
N GLU A 180 -5.08 -9.63 12.87
CA GLU A 180 -5.29 -9.21 11.49
C GLU A 180 -4.84 -7.76 11.27
N THR A 181 -4.51 -7.42 10.03
CA THR A 181 -4.34 -6.02 9.64
C THR A 181 -5.65 -5.27 9.86
N PRO A 182 -5.60 -4.06 10.43
CA PRO A 182 -6.80 -3.33 10.77
C PRO A 182 -7.54 -2.87 9.51
N LEU A 183 -8.85 -2.67 9.65
CA LEU A 183 -9.64 -2.00 8.64
C LEU A 183 -9.45 -0.48 8.75
N PHE A 184 -9.18 0.15 7.61
CA PHE A 184 -9.09 1.59 7.47
C PHE A 184 -10.42 2.10 6.92
N GLU A 185 -11.00 3.06 7.61
CA GLU A 185 -12.18 3.80 7.18
C GLU A 185 -11.79 5.19 6.68
N ARG A 186 -12.59 5.71 5.76
CA ARG A 186 -12.37 7.04 5.19
C ARG A 186 -12.78 8.08 6.21
N CYS A 187 -11.89 9.02 6.52
CA CYS A 187 -12.20 10.13 7.41
C CYS A 187 -12.85 11.26 6.61
N PRO A 188 -13.81 11.99 7.22
CA PRO A 188 -14.25 13.26 6.65
C PRO A 188 -13.06 14.23 6.59
N ASN A 189 -13.04 15.05 5.55
CA ASN A 189 -12.05 16.13 5.42
C ASN A 189 -12.29 17.22 6.47
#